data_AF-S9U9S5-F1
#
_entry.id   AF-S9U9S5-F1
#
_cell.length_a   1.000
_cell.length_b   1.000
_cell.length_c   1.000
_cell.angle_alpha   90.00
_cell.angle_beta   90.00
_cell.angle_gamma   90.00
#
_symmetry.space_group_name_H-M   'P 1'
#
loop_
_entity.id
_entity.type
_entity.pdbx_description
1 polymer ?
#
loop_
_entity_poly.entity_id
_entity_poly.type
_entity_poly.pdbx_seq_one_letter_code
_entity_poly.pdbx_strand_id
1 'polypeptide(L)'
;MILDISNEKFELIYLSESTINIDYTSMSSTKLVLDVWGVTLPISVYGLEAYGLTEHTKPFNDDIYVSGYSRLTFHDVTGGNIEVELYSKEPPYSKLSWPDNSLMKINKTWGEVYQEDERNIYEVEGTLGWPYGRCDLSVVTRSNVSIELNSTNFIPVKEYMLNTKKYGWSRIFT
;
A
#
# COMPACT_ATOMS: atom_id res chain seq x y z
N MET A 1 10.30 9.45 -8.72
CA MET A 1 9.68 9.01 -9.99
C MET A 1 8.20 8.83 -9.74
N ILE A 2 7.35 9.13 -10.73
CA ILE A 2 5.91 8.93 -10.62
C ILE A 2 5.52 7.91 -11.68
N LEU A 3 4.82 6.85 -11.25
CA LEU A 3 4.28 5.81 -12.13
C LEU A 3 2.77 5.95 -12.20
N ASP A 4 2.23 5.91 -13.41
CA ASP A 4 0.82 5.67 -13.64
C ASP A 4 0.58 4.16 -13.55
N ILE A 5 -0.18 3.76 -12.55
CA ILE A 5 -0.50 2.38 -12.20
C ILE A 5 -2.01 2.12 -12.30
N SER A 6 -2.69 2.85 -13.18
CA SER A 6 -4.13 2.69 -13.39
C SER A 6 -4.46 1.33 -13.99
N ASN A 7 -5.66 0.81 -13.67
CA ASN A 7 -6.24 -0.41 -14.22
C ASN A 7 -5.31 -1.63 -14.02
N GLU A 8 -5.02 -2.38 -15.09
CA GLU A 8 -4.15 -3.57 -15.06
C GLU A 8 -2.72 -3.27 -14.59
N LYS A 9 -2.28 -2.01 -14.66
CA LYS A 9 -0.94 -1.61 -14.19
C LYS A 9 -0.86 -1.50 -12.67
N PHE A 10 -1.97 -1.61 -11.96
CA PHE A 10 -1.95 -1.65 -10.50
C PHE A 10 -1.19 -2.88 -9.99
N GLU A 11 -1.23 -3.97 -10.75
CA GLU A 11 -0.48 -5.21 -10.48
C GLU A 11 1.04 -5.06 -10.61
N LEU A 12 1.54 -3.91 -11.11
CA LEU A 12 2.97 -3.60 -11.14
C LEU A 12 3.54 -3.36 -9.74
N ILE A 13 2.71 -3.17 -8.71
CA ILE A 13 3.19 -2.95 -7.35
C ILE A 13 2.59 -3.98 -6.39
N TYR A 14 3.42 -4.49 -5.48
CA TYR A 14 2.96 -5.36 -4.40
C TYR A 14 3.02 -4.63 -3.06
N LEU A 15 1.87 -4.62 -2.37
CA LEU A 15 1.66 -3.87 -1.13
C LEU A 15 1.40 -4.75 0.11
N SER A 16 1.35 -6.09 -0.06
CA SER A 16 0.93 -7.01 1.00
C SER A 16 1.77 -6.94 2.30
N GLU A 17 3.05 -6.58 2.18
CA GLU A 17 3.95 -6.36 3.33
C GLU A 17 4.11 -4.87 3.69
N SER A 18 3.41 -3.98 3.00
CA SER A 18 3.52 -2.54 3.21
C SER A 18 2.81 -2.09 4.47
N THR A 19 3.35 -1.03 5.08
CA THR A 19 2.64 -0.26 6.11
C THR A 19 1.93 0.93 5.47
N ILE A 20 0.62 1.01 5.62
CA ILE A 20 -0.24 2.05 5.08
C ILE A 20 -0.48 3.11 6.15
N ASN A 21 -0.18 4.37 5.84
CA ASN A 21 -0.61 5.52 6.63
C ASN A 21 -1.66 6.29 5.83
N ILE A 22 -2.82 6.49 6.46
CA ILE A 22 -3.93 7.23 5.88
C ILE A 22 -4.05 8.55 6.62
N ASP A 23 -3.98 9.66 5.89
CA ASP A 23 -4.43 10.93 6.42
C ASP A 23 -5.96 10.98 6.34
N TYR A 24 -6.59 10.56 7.44
CA TYR A 24 -8.05 10.56 7.58
C TYR A 24 -8.69 11.93 7.40
N THR A 25 -7.95 13.03 7.61
CA THR A 25 -8.47 14.39 7.41
C THR A 25 -8.50 14.77 5.94
N SER A 26 -7.63 14.17 5.13
CA SER A 26 -7.58 14.34 3.68
C SER A 26 -8.54 13.43 2.92
N MET A 27 -9.18 12.45 3.58
CA MET A 27 -10.17 11.57 2.96
C MET A 27 -11.35 12.41 2.46
N SER A 28 -11.34 12.70 1.17
CA SER A 28 -12.38 13.45 0.47
C SER A 28 -13.00 12.57 -0.63
N SER A 29 -14.19 12.96 -1.08
CA SER A 29 -14.89 12.33 -2.21
C SER A 29 -14.28 12.66 -3.57
N THR A 30 -13.04 13.14 -3.62
CA THR A 30 -12.37 13.50 -4.89
C THR A 30 -10.90 13.14 -4.92
N LYS A 31 -10.27 12.87 -3.76
CA LYS A 31 -8.87 12.47 -3.68
C LYS A 31 -8.60 11.69 -2.41
N LEU A 32 -7.92 10.55 -2.56
CA LEU A 32 -7.37 9.77 -1.45
C LEU A 32 -5.85 9.66 -1.65
N VAL A 33 -5.11 9.94 -0.59
CA VAL A 33 -3.65 9.82 -0.56
C VAL A 33 -3.28 8.86 0.55
N LEU A 34 -2.48 7.85 0.21
CA LEU A 34 -1.91 6.88 1.14
C LEU A 34 -0.39 7.05 1.11
N ASP A 35 0.22 7.22 2.27
CA ASP A 35 1.67 7.08 2.40
C ASP A 35 1.96 5.62 2.76
N VAL A 36 2.55 4.87 1.82
CA VAL A 36 2.82 3.44 1.94
C VAL A 36 4.31 3.18 2.08
N TRP A 37 4.72 2.57 3.19
CA TRP A 37 6.10 2.12 3.38
C TRP A 37 6.27 0.70 2.87
N GLY A 38 7.34 0.45 2.11
CA GLY A 38 7.75 -0.92 1.79
C GLY A 38 6.98 -1.53 0.63
N VAL A 39 6.98 -0.82 -0.50
CA VAL A 39 6.40 -1.29 -1.77
C VAL A 39 7.40 -2.23 -2.45
N THR A 40 6.92 -3.33 -3.03
CA THR A 40 7.75 -4.22 -3.85
C THR A 40 7.41 -4.03 -5.33
N LEU A 41 8.42 -3.89 -6.17
CA LEU A 41 8.32 -3.87 -7.63
C LEU A 41 8.83 -5.21 -8.18
N PRO A 42 7.95 -6.10 -8.66
CA PRO A 42 8.32 -7.40 -9.20
C PRO A 42 8.92 -7.26 -10.61
N ILE A 43 10.15 -6.76 -10.69
CA ILE A 43 10.91 -6.59 -11.93
C ILE A 43 11.09 -7.93 -12.66
N SER A 44 11.25 -9.02 -11.91
CA SER A 44 11.38 -10.37 -12.48
C SER A 44 10.15 -10.83 -13.28
N VAL A 45 8.98 -10.24 -13.02
CA VAL A 45 7.72 -10.56 -13.69
C VAL A 45 7.45 -9.61 -14.86
N TYR A 46 7.63 -8.31 -14.66
CA TYR A 46 7.19 -7.28 -15.63
C TYR A 46 8.33 -6.60 -16.41
N GLY A 47 9.59 -6.87 -16.08
CA GLY A 47 10.75 -6.21 -16.69
C GLY A 47 10.97 -4.78 -16.18
N LEU A 48 12.12 -4.18 -16.48
CA LEU A 48 12.48 -2.82 -16.03
C LEU A 48 11.74 -1.73 -16.82
N GLU A 49 11.42 -2.01 -18.07
CA GLU A 49 10.73 -1.16 -19.02
C GLU A 49 9.32 -0.78 -18.54
N ALA A 50 8.61 -1.70 -17.88
CA ALA A 50 7.28 -1.44 -17.32
C ALA A 50 7.29 -0.30 -16.28
N TYR A 51 8.44 -0.05 -15.66
CA TYR A 51 8.64 0.97 -14.64
C TYR A 51 9.45 2.17 -15.16
N GLY A 52 9.84 2.19 -16.44
CA GLY A 52 10.74 3.21 -16.99
C GLY A 52 12.13 3.21 -16.34
N LEU A 53 12.60 2.05 -15.86
CA LEU A 53 13.85 1.92 -15.09
C LEU A 53 15.09 1.56 -15.93
N THR A 54 14.95 1.47 -17.25
CA THR A 54 16.01 1.01 -18.16
C THR A 54 17.25 1.90 -18.16
N GLU A 55 17.12 3.19 -17.84
CA GLU A 55 18.22 4.16 -17.80
C GLU A 55 18.86 4.29 -16.39
N HIS A 56 18.36 3.56 -15.38
CA HIS A 56 18.91 3.66 -14.03
C HIS A 56 20.30 3.01 -13.93
N THR A 57 21.22 3.73 -13.27
CA THR A 57 22.65 3.38 -13.16
C THR A 57 22.97 2.13 -12.35
N LYS A 58 21.98 1.46 -11.76
CA LYS A 58 22.16 0.22 -11.00
C LYS A 58 21.52 -0.94 -11.77
N PRO A 59 22.27 -2.02 -12.06
CA PRO A 59 21.66 -3.23 -12.58
C PRO A 59 20.80 -3.84 -11.49
N PHE A 60 19.48 -3.71 -11.60
CA PHE A 60 18.55 -4.48 -10.80
C PHE A 60 18.37 -5.84 -11.49
N ASN A 61 19.04 -6.86 -10.95
CA ASN A 61 18.89 -8.25 -11.41
C ASN A 61 17.90 -9.03 -10.54
N ASP A 62 17.08 -8.32 -9.76
CA ASP A 62 16.15 -8.86 -8.77
C ASP A 62 14.95 -7.92 -8.63
N ASP A 63 13.91 -8.39 -7.96
CA ASP A 63 12.80 -7.53 -7.56
C ASP A 63 13.31 -6.42 -6.63
N ILE A 64 12.62 -5.27 -6.68
CA ILE A 64 13.02 -4.07 -5.94
C ILE A 64 12.09 -3.90 -4.74
N TYR A 65 12.66 -3.75 -3.55
CA TYR A 65 11.96 -3.27 -2.37
C TYR A 65 12.24 -1.78 -2.19
N VAL A 66 11.19 -0.99 -1.96
CA VAL A 66 11.28 0.44 -1.69
C VAL A 66 11.31 0.66 -0.18
N SER A 67 12.51 0.79 0.38
CA SER A 67 12.73 0.99 1.82
C SER A 67 12.47 2.45 2.22
N GLY A 68 11.20 2.83 2.20
CA GLY A 68 10.75 4.17 2.53
C GLY A 68 9.30 4.39 2.16
N TYR A 69 8.78 5.58 2.49
CA TYR A 69 7.45 5.98 2.08
C TYR A 69 7.38 6.26 0.58
N SER A 70 6.34 5.71 -0.03
CA SER A 70 5.85 6.01 -1.36
C SER A 70 4.47 6.61 -1.25
N ARG A 71 4.11 7.53 -2.15
CA ARG A 71 2.81 8.20 -2.10
C ARG A 71 1.89 7.64 -3.16
N LEU A 72 0.91 6.85 -2.73
CA LEU A 72 -0.13 6.29 -3.57
C LEU A 72 -1.32 7.25 -3.61
N THR A 73 -1.70 7.70 -4.80
CA THR A 73 -2.75 8.71 -4.99
C THR A 73 -3.84 8.18 -5.90
N PHE A 74 -5.07 8.22 -5.39
CA PHE A 74 -6.29 7.97 -6.14
C PHE A 74 -6.98 9.31 -6.42
N HIS A 75 -7.25 9.58 -7.69
CA HIS A 75 -7.98 10.77 -8.14
C HIS A 75 -9.47 10.44 -8.32
N ASP A 76 -10.36 11.44 -8.29
CA ASP A 76 -11.81 11.30 -8.51
C ASP A 76 -12.44 10.10 -7.77
N VAL A 77 -12.12 9.97 -6.48
CA VAL A 77 -12.58 8.88 -5.60
C VAL A 77 -14.06 9.01 -5.30
N THR A 78 -14.88 8.07 -5.77
CA THR A 78 -16.34 8.09 -5.56
C THR A 78 -16.77 7.32 -4.32
N GLY A 79 -15.91 6.46 -3.78
CA GLY A 79 -16.22 5.66 -2.60
C GLY A 79 -15.07 4.74 -2.20
N GLY A 80 -15.30 3.96 -1.16
CA GLY A 80 -14.37 2.94 -0.70
C GLY A 80 -14.84 2.24 0.56
N ASN A 81 -14.16 1.15 0.88
CA ASN A 81 -14.34 0.41 2.12
C ASN A 81 -12.97 0.11 2.70
N ILE A 82 -12.81 0.38 4.00
CA ILE A 82 -11.65 -0.06 4.78
C ILE A 82 -12.12 -1.02 5.87
N GLU A 83 -11.52 -2.19 5.93
CA GLU A 83 -11.62 -3.14 7.04
C GLU A 83 -10.25 -3.28 7.69
N VAL A 84 -10.22 -3.28 9.04
CA VAL A 84 -8.99 -3.46 9.80
C VAL A 84 -9.18 -4.49 10.89
N GLU A 85 -8.43 -5.58 10.83
CA GLU A 85 -8.29 -6.55 11.92
C GLU A 85 -7.24 -6.06 12.92
N LEU A 86 -7.65 -5.71 14.13
CA LEU A 86 -6.81 -5.00 15.08
C LEU A 86 -5.74 -5.90 15.71
N TYR A 87 -4.54 -5.34 15.86
CA TYR A 87 -3.41 -5.97 16.56
C TYR A 87 -3.16 -5.29 17.92
N SER A 88 -2.54 -6.02 18.84
CA SER A 88 -2.10 -5.47 20.13
C SER A 88 -1.11 -4.33 19.92
N LYS A 89 -1.02 -3.42 20.91
CA LYS A 89 -0.06 -2.32 20.88
C LYS A 89 1.37 -2.79 21.12
N GLU A 90 1.55 -3.86 21.88
CA GLU A 90 2.85 -4.39 22.28
C GLU A 90 3.21 -5.66 21.48
N PRO A 91 4.52 -5.89 21.21
CA PRO A 91 5.01 -7.17 20.71
C PRO A 91 4.50 -8.34 21.56
N PRO A 92 4.08 -9.46 20.96
CA PRO A 92 4.29 -9.86 19.56
C PRO A 92 3.24 -9.34 18.56
N TYR A 93 2.49 -8.28 18.88
CA TYR A 93 1.46 -7.70 18.00
C TYR A 93 0.38 -8.71 17.61
N SER A 94 -0.08 -9.51 18.58
CA SER A 94 -1.10 -10.53 18.35
C SER A 94 -2.43 -9.91 17.90
N LYS A 95 -3.20 -10.65 17.09
CA LYS A 95 -4.58 -10.29 16.78
C LYS A 95 -5.40 -10.12 18.05
N LEU A 96 -6.19 -9.05 18.10
CA LEU A 96 -7.12 -8.82 19.20
C LEU A 96 -8.43 -9.57 18.93
N SER A 97 -9.01 -10.13 19.99
CA SER A 97 -10.28 -10.84 19.94
C SER A 97 -11.23 -10.34 21.02
N TRP A 98 -12.52 -10.38 20.71
CA TRP A 98 -13.61 -10.21 21.68
C TRP A 98 -13.68 -11.40 22.65
N PRO A 99 -14.42 -11.30 23.78
CA PRO A 99 -14.58 -12.40 24.73
C PRO A 99 -15.17 -13.69 24.15
N ASP A 100 -15.87 -13.62 23.01
CA ASP A 100 -16.40 -14.76 22.26
C ASP A 100 -15.37 -15.40 21.30
N ASN A 101 -14.12 -14.94 21.34
CA ASN A 101 -13.00 -15.31 20.46
C ASN A 101 -13.10 -14.82 19.00
N SER A 102 -14.13 -14.05 18.63
CA SER A 102 -14.17 -13.40 17.32
C SER A 102 -13.11 -12.30 17.21
N LEU A 103 -12.57 -12.06 16.01
CA LEU A 103 -11.55 -11.04 15.80
C LEU A 103 -12.14 -9.63 16.00
N MET A 104 -11.40 -8.76 16.69
CA MET A 104 -11.75 -7.35 16.76
C MET A 104 -11.47 -6.68 15.43
N LYS A 105 -12.54 -6.29 14.74
CA LYS A 105 -12.48 -5.59 13.46
C LYS A 105 -13.10 -4.21 13.56
N ILE A 106 -12.52 -3.25 12.87
CA ILE A 106 -13.21 -1.99 12.55
C ILE A 106 -13.45 -1.93 11.06
N ASN A 107 -14.56 -1.32 10.66
CA ASN A 107 -14.84 -1.08 9.26
C ASN A 107 -15.38 0.35 9.06
N LYS A 108 -15.15 0.88 7.87
CA LYS A 108 -15.78 2.10 7.40
C LYS A 108 -16.00 2.01 5.91
N THR A 109 -17.24 2.27 5.50
CA THR A 109 -17.62 2.41 4.10
C THR A 109 -18.03 3.86 3.84
N TRP A 110 -17.64 4.41 2.70
CA TRP A 110 -18.09 5.73 2.27
C TRP A 110 -18.35 5.75 0.76
N GLY A 111 -19.25 6.63 0.34
CA GLY A 111 -19.62 6.77 -1.07
C GLY A 111 -20.24 5.50 -1.65
N GLU A 112 -20.17 5.39 -2.97
CA GLU A 112 -20.70 4.25 -3.71
C GLU A 112 -19.57 3.25 -3.99
N VAL A 113 -19.72 2.03 -3.45
CA VAL A 113 -18.71 0.96 -3.50
C VAL A 113 -18.96 -0.10 -4.57
N TYR A 114 -19.97 0.09 -5.40
CA TYR A 114 -20.29 -0.83 -6.49
C TYR A 114 -19.58 -0.43 -7.77
N GLN A 115 -19.11 -1.42 -8.52
CA GLN A 115 -18.63 -1.21 -9.86
C GLN A 115 -19.83 -0.93 -10.77
N GLU A 116 -19.88 0.28 -11.30
CA GLU A 116 -20.77 0.67 -12.39
C GLU A 116 -19.91 0.97 -13.62
N ASP A 117 -20.53 1.06 -14.79
CA ASP A 117 -19.85 1.49 -16.02
C ASP A 117 -19.05 2.77 -15.72
N GLU A 118 -17.76 2.79 -16.11
CA GLU A 118 -16.76 3.86 -15.85
C GLU A 118 -16.08 3.90 -14.48
N ARG A 119 -16.35 2.96 -13.55
CA ARG A 119 -15.67 2.90 -12.25
C ARG A 119 -14.70 1.72 -12.15
N ASN A 120 -13.54 1.99 -11.57
CA ASN A 120 -12.54 0.98 -11.22
C ASN A 120 -12.46 0.83 -9.71
N ILE A 121 -12.33 -0.42 -9.25
CA ILE A 121 -12.10 -0.77 -7.85
C ILE A 121 -10.65 -1.24 -7.72
N TYR A 122 -9.92 -0.62 -6.81
CA TYR A 122 -8.55 -0.99 -6.47
C TYR A 122 -8.49 -1.53 -5.06
N GLU A 123 -7.87 -2.70 -4.90
CA GLU A 123 -7.71 -3.38 -3.62
C GLU A 123 -6.29 -3.19 -3.10
N VAL A 124 -6.18 -2.64 -1.90
CA VAL A 124 -4.92 -2.41 -1.19
C VAL A 124 -4.93 -3.23 0.09
N GLU A 125 -4.10 -4.26 0.13
CA GLU A 125 -3.86 -5.07 1.32
C GLU A 125 -2.54 -4.66 1.97
N GLY A 126 -2.50 -4.60 3.30
CA GLY A 126 -1.27 -4.30 4.04
C GLY A 126 -1.48 -4.20 5.55
N THR A 127 -0.57 -3.54 6.26
CA THR A 127 -0.73 -3.21 7.68
C THR A 127 -1.04 -1.73 7.84
N LEU A 128 -2.14 -1.37 8.48
CA LEU A 128 -2.47 0.02 8.77
C LEU A 128 -1.65 0.53 9.96
N GLY A 129 -1.06 1.72 9.84
CA GLY A 129 -0.28 2.34 10.92
C GLY A 129 -1.15 2.74 12.12
N TRP A 130 -2.37 3.21 11.86
CA TRP A 130 -3.35 3.54 12.90
C TRP A 130 -4.80 3.51 12.39
N PRO A 131 -5.74 2.83 13.09
CA PRO A 131 -5.46 1.91 14.18
C PRO A 131 -4.67 0.70 13.67
N TYR A 132 -3.77 0.20 14.50
CA TYR A 132 -2.78 -0.78 14.06
C TYR A 132 -3.41 -2.15 13.84
N GLY A 133 -3.22 -2.71 12.65
CA GLY A 133 -3.83 -3.99 12.27
C GLY A 133 -3.62 -4.35 10.80
N ARG A 134 -4.01 -5.58 10.43
CA ARG A 134 -4.14 -5.96 9.01
C ARG A 134 -5.26 -5.12 8.40
N CYS A 135 -5.01 -4.57 7.23
CA CYS A 135 -5.90 -3.68 6.52
C CYS A 135 -6.22 -4.26 5.14
N ASP A 136 -7.50 -4.31 4.83
CA ASP A 136 -8.00 -4.57 3.49
C ASP A 136 -8.80 -3.31 3.07
N LEU A 137 -8.30 -2.60 2.06
CA LEU A 137 -8.84 -1.31 1.60
C LEU A 137 -9.25 -1.40 0.13
N SER A 138 -10.53 -1.21 -0.16
CA SER A 138 -11.04 -1.02 -1.52
C SER A 138 -11.29 0.46 -1.79
N VAL A 139 -10.84 0.95 -2.94
CA VAL A 139 -11.03 2.34 -3.37
C VAL A 139 -11.71 2.34 -4.73
N VAL A 140 -12.83 3.07 -4.84
CA VAL A 140 -13.56 3.25 -6.10
C VAL A 140 -13.24 4.60 -6.70
N THR A 141 -12.80 4.61 -7.95
CA THR A 141 -12.40 5.83 -8.68
C THR A 141 -12.83 5.77 -10.15
N ARG A 142 -13.03 6.95 -10.75
CA ARG A 142 -13.27 7.15 -12.19
C ARG A 142 -12.04 7.61 -12.97
N SER A 143 -10.88 7.68 -12.31
CA SER A 143 -9.69 8.38 -12.81
C SER A 143 -8.42 7.59 -12.53
N ASN A 144 -7.29 8.20 -12.86
CA ASN A 144 -6.00 7.54 -12.80
C ASN A 144 -5.55 7.32 -11.35
N VAL A 145 -4.76 6.27 -11.17
CA VAL A 145 -4.05 5.96 -9.94
C VAL A 145 -2.56 6.10 -10.20
N SER A 146 -1.87 6.77 -9.30
CA SER A 146 -0.43 6.98 -9.43
C SER A 146 0.31 6.71 -8.14
N ILE A 147 1.56 6.28 -8.27
CA ILE A 147 2.46 6.10 -7.15
C ILE A 147 3.74 6.90 -7.36
N GLU A 148 4.09 7.72 -6.37
CA GLU A 148 5.37 8.39 -6.30
C GLU A 148 6.36 7.54 -5.50
N LEU A 149 7.46 7.18 -6.15
CA LEU A 149 8.53 6.36 -5.59
C LEU A 149 9.83 7.17 -5.53
N ASN A 150 10.62 6.97 -4.48
CA ASN A 150 11.96 7.53 -4.39
C ASN A 150 13.02 6.46 -4.71
N SER A 151 13.68 6.60 -5.87
CA SER A 151 14.69 5.66 -6.34
C SER A 151 15.93 5.58 -5.45
N THR A 152 16.18 6.56 -4.57
CA THR A 152 17.26 6.46 -3.57
C THR A 152 16.99 5.38 -2.52
N ASN A 153 15.72 4.98 -2.36
CA ASN A 153 15.28 3.98 -1.39
C ASN A 153 15.21 2.56 -2.00
N PHE A 154 15.60 2.40 -3.26
CA PHE A 154 15.53 1.11 -3.96
C PHE A 154 16.66 0.19 -3.49
N ILE A 155 16.26 -0.97 -2.98
CA ILE A 155 17.17 -2.05 -2.63
C ILE A 155 16.66 -3.37 -3.22
N PRO A 156 17.54 -4.35 -3.49
CA PRO A 156 17.09 -5.68 -3.88
C PRO A 156 16.22 -6.31 -2.79
N VAL A 157 15.13 -7.00 -3.16
CA VAL A 157 14.25 -7.71 -2.20
C VAL A 157 15.05 -8.68 -1.33
N LYS A 158 16.04 -9.40 -1.90
CA LYS A 158 16.93 -10.28 -1.11
C LYS A 158 17.68 -9.55 0.00
N GLU A 159 18.10 -8.31 -0.22
CA GLU A 159 18.79 -7.51 0.79
C GLU A 159 17.84 -7.13 1.93
N TYR A 160 16.59 -6.78 1.60
CA TYR A 160 15.52 -6.56 2.57
C TYR A 160 15.25 -7.80 3.41
N MET A 161 15.06 -8.97 2.78
CA MET A 161 14.77 -10.23 3.49
C MET A 161 15.86 -10.60 4.50
N LEU A 162 17.12 -10.31 4.19
CA LEU A 162 18.25 -10.56 5.09
C LEU A 162 18.37 -9.52 6.22
N ASN A 163 17.79 -8.33 6.05
CA ASN A 163 17.98 -7.18 6.93
C ASN A 163 16.68 -6.42 7.23
N THR A 164 15.59 -7.14 7.48
CA THR A 164 14.24 -6.54 7.65
C THR A 164 14.20 -5.49 8.77
N LYS A 165 14.99 -5.64 9.82
CA LYS A 165 15.10 -4.62 10.90
C LYS A 165 15.69 -3.29 10.44
N LYS A 166 16.55 -3.30 9.42
CA LYS A 166 17.22 -2.10 8.90
C LYS A 166 16.34 -1.37 7.88
N TYR A 167 15.66 -2.12 7.03
CA TYR A 167 14.96 -1.59 5.86
C TYR A 167 13.44 -1.60 5.98
N GLY A 168 12.90 -2.43 6.86
CA GLY A 168 11.47 -2.52 7.13
C GLY A 168 10.96 -1.34 7.93
N TRP A 169 9.64 -1.21 7.95
CA TRP A 169 8.97 -0.20 8.74
C TRP A 169 9.17 -0.49 10.24
N SER A 170 9.45 0.56 11.02
CA SER A 170 9.53 0.46 12.48
C SER A 170 8.49 1.37 13.12
N ARG A 171 7.75 0.80 14.07
CA ARG A 171 6.76 1.54 14.84
C ARG A 171 7.48 2.37 15.90
N ILE A 172 7.56 3.68 15.70
CA ILE A 172 8.02 4.62 16.72
C ILE A 172 6.78 5.20 17.39
N PHE A 173 6.50 4.81 18.64
CA PHE A 173 5.56 5.56 19.46
C PHE A 173 6.26 6.84 19.93
N THR A 174 5.74 7.99 19.54
CA THR A 174 5.98 9.27 20.22
C THR A 174 4.82 9.57 21.14
#